data_AF-A0A7S0VEK2-F1
#
_entry.id   AF-A0A7S0VEK2-F1
#
_cell.length_a   1.000
_cell.length_b   1.000
_cell.length_c   1.000
_cell.angle_alpha   90.00
_cell.angle_beta   90.00
_cell.angle_gamma   90.00
#
_symmetry.space_group_name_H-M   'P 1'
#
loop_
_entity.id
_entity.type
_entity.pdbx_description
1 polymer ?
#
loop_
_entity_poly.entity_id
_entity_poly.type
_entity_poly.pdbx_seq_one_letter_code
_entity_poly.pdbx_strand_id
1 'polypeptide(L)'
;RAKVGDKTVALKVQRPGVMRGVAADSLLVRSAASVLEKLKNPISGERLLKPALVQGCDEFFSRLFEESDYEREAANLAKFAAIYGGVEGRDGGSRIIVPNLYKDLSTRKVITMEWVEGKRLSEHAMVDAEDLPTLRLGIECSLSQCLETGVMHADPHGGNLLKTKDGL
;
A
#
# COMPACT_ATOMS: atom_id res chain seq x y z
N ARG A 1 -11.62 7.94 -12.34
CA ARG A 1 -11.04 8.00 -13.70
C ARG A 1 -11.32 9.38 -14.30
N ALA A 2 -10.34 10.01 -14.95
CA ALA A 2 -10.52 11.23 -15.74
C ALA A 2 -9.69 11.16 -17.04
N LYS A 3 -9.83 12.16 -17.91
CA LYS A 3 -8.98 12.36 -19.10
C LYS A 3 -8.11 13.60 -18.94
N VAL A 4 -6.83 13.49 -19.31
CA VAL A 4 -5.87 14.59 -19.40
C VAL A 4 -5.28 14.55 -20.80
N GLY A 5 -5.74 15.44 -21.68
CA GLY A 5 -5.53 15.29 -23.12
C GLY A 5 -6.11 13.95 -23.61
N ASP A 6 -5.29 13.16 -24.29
CA ASP A 6 -5.66 11.83 -24.79
C ASP A 6 -5.43 10.70 -23.76
N LYS A 7 -4.79 11.01 -22.63
CA LYS A 7 -4.45 9.99 -21.62
C LYS A 7 -5.57 9.81 -20.60
N THR A 8 -5.82 8.56 -20.23
CA THR A 8 -6.71 8.23 -19.11
C THR A 8 -5.91 8.16 -17.81
N VAL A 9 -6.43 8.79 -16.75
CA VAL A 9 -5.76 8.84 -15.44
C VAL A 9 -6.66 8.37 -14.28
N ALA A 10 -6.04 7.78 -13.27
CA ALA A 10 -6.61 7.54 -11.95
C ALA A 10 -6.31 8.73 -11.04
N LEU A 11 -7.29 9.18 -10.26
CA LEU A 11 -7.10 10.19 -9.22
C LEU A 11 -7.52 9.59 -7.88
N LYS A 12 -6.59 9.56 -6.93
CA LYS A 12 -6.87 9.24 -5.53
C LYS A 12 -6.98 10.58 -4.79
N VAL A 13 -8.18 10.91 -4.34
CA VAL A 13 -8.53 12.20 -3.72
C VAL A 13 -8.79 12.00 -2.24
N GLN A 14 -8.11 12.76 -1.39
CA GLN A 14 -8.35 12.73 0.04
C GLN A 14 -9.71 13.35 0.38
N ARG A 15 -10.51 12.66 1.20
CA ARG A 15 -11.81 13.18 1.65
C ARG A 15 -11.61 14.43 2.53
N PRO A 16 -12.39 15.51 2.31
CA PRO A 16 -12.30 16.70 3.16
C PRO A 16 -12.50 16.36 4.64
N GLY A 17 -11.60 16.86 5.50
CA GLY A 17 -11.70 16.68 6.94
C GLY A 17 -11.28 15.31 7.49
N VAL A 18 -10.88 14.35 6.65
CA VAL A 18 -10.51 12.99 7.10
C VAL A 18 -9.43 13.00 8.17
N MET A 19 -8.44 13.90 8.06
CA MET A 19 -7.36 14.01 9.04
C MET A 19 -7.81 14.47 10.42
N ARG A 20 -8.89 15.25 10.50
CA ARG A 20 -9.48 15.62 11.79
C ARG A 20 -10.14 14.41 12.43
N GLY A 21 -10.83 13.59 11.64
CA GLY A 21 -11.40 12.32 12.09
C GLY A 21 -10.34 11.36 12.60
N VAL A 22 -9.31 11.09 11.79
CA VAL A 22 -8.18 10.22 12.16
C VAL A 22 -7.49 10.70 13.44
N ALA A 23 -7.32 12.02 13.61
CA ALA A 23 -6.74 12.58 14.83
C ALA A 23 -7.65 12.45 16.07
N ALA A 24 -8.97 12.53 15.91
CA ALA A 24 -9.89 12.27 17.01
C ALA A 24 -9.89 10.78 17.38
N ASP A 25 -9.92 9.90 16.38
CA ASP A 25 -9.89 8.45 16.55
C ASP A 25 -8.59 7.98 17.22
N SER A 26 -7.45 8.59 16.86
CA SER A 26 -6.16 8.25 17.48
C SER A 26 -6.15 8.53 18.97
N LEU A 27 -6.73 9.65 19.41
CA LEU A 27 -6.84 9.98 20.83
C LEU A 27 -7.76 9.01 21.57
N LEU A 28 -8.90 8.65 20.98
CA LEU A 28 -9.86 7.72 21.58
C LEU A 28 -9.28 6.31 21.72
N VAL A 29 -8.73 5.76 20.63
CA VAL A 29 -8.16 4.41 20.60
C VAL A 29 -6.95 4.31 21.52
N ARG A 30 -6.06 5.30 21.51
CA ARG A 30 -4.91 5.35 22.42
C ARG A 30 -5.33 5.44 23.89
N SER A 31 -6.38 6.20 24.20
CA SER A 31 -6.92 6.29 25.56
C SER A 31 -7.49 4.95 26.02
N ALA A 32 -8.27 4.27 25.16
CA ALA A 32 -8.77 2.93 25.44
C ALA A 32 -7.63 1.93 25.64
N ALA A 33 -6.60 1.96 24.79
CA ALA A 33 -5.40 1.14 24.93
C ALA A 33 -4.72 1.37 26.29
N SER A 34 -4.56 2.63 26.72
CA SER A 34 -3.96 2.95 28.03
C SER A 34 -4.76 2.40 29.21
N VAL A 35 -6.10 2.39 29.12
CA VAL A 35 -6.96 1.78 30.15
C VAL A 35 -6.77 0.26 30.16
N LEU A 36 -6.82 -0.38 28.99
CA LEU A 36 -6.70 -1.83 28.85
C LEU A 36 -5.33 -2.35 29.31
N GLU A 37 -4.23 -1.63 29.04
CA GLU A 37 -2.90 -2.03 29.49
C GLU A 37 -2.74 -2.02 31.01
N LYS A 38 -3.47 -1.13 31.70
CA LYS A 38 -3.44 -1.00 33.16
C LYS A 38 -4.30 -2.04 33.87
N LEU A 39 -5.21 -2.71 33.16
CA LEU A 39 -6.00 -3.79 33.72
C LEU A 39 -5.07 -4.93 34.15
N LYS A 40 -5.29 -5.43 35.36
CA LYS A 40 -4.54 -6.54 35.93
C LYS A 40 -5.46 -7.75 36.06
N ASN A 41 -4.90 -8.94 35.87
CA ASN A 41 -5.58 -10.18 36.18
C ASN A 41 -5.79 -10.23 37.72
N PRO A 42 -7.04 -10.38 38.20
CA PRO A 42 -7.34 -10.35 39.63
C PRO A 42 -6.75 -11.52 40.41
N ILE A 43 -6.37 -12.62 39.74
CA ILE A 43 -5.80 -13.82 40.35
C ILE A 43 -4.27 -13.75 40.36
N SER A 44 -3.63 -13.40 39.24
CA SER A 44 -2.16 -13.39 39.13
C SER A 44 -1.50 -12.04 39.44
N GLY A 45 -2.27 -10.94 39.48
CA GLY A 45 -1.73 -9.58 39.68
C GLY A 45 -0.93 -9.02 38.49
N GLU A 46 -0.67 -9.84 37.47
CA GLU A 46 -0.01 -9.45 36.22
C GLU A 46 -0.93 -8.59 35.33
N ARG A 47 -0.35 -7.89 34.35
CA ARG A 47 -1.13 -7.21 33.31
C ARG A 47 -2.03 -8.23 32.59
N LEU A 48 -3.31 -7.87 32.44
CA LEU A 48 -4.30 -8.68 31.73
C LEU A 48 -3.91 -8.87 30.27
N LEU A 49 -3.37 -7.81 29.66
CA LEU A 49 -2.83 -7.82 28.30
C LEU A 49 -1.32 -7.61 28.34
N LYS A 50 -0.60 -8.60 27.81
CA LYS A 50 0.87 -8.58 27.68
C LYS A 50 1.40 -7.64 26.59
N PRO A 51 0.71 -7.42 25.45
CA PRO A 51 1.21 -6.50 24.41
C PRO A 51 1.33 -5.04 24.87
N ALA A 52 2.27 -4.30 24.27
CA ALA A 52 2.37 -2.85 24.38
C ALA A 52 1.36 -2.18 23.42
N LEU A 53 0.08 -2.23 23.78
CA LEU A 53 -1.03 -1.66 23.02
C LEU A 53 -0.86 -0.17 22.73
N VAL A 54 -0.38 0.63 23.70
CA VAL A 54 -0.22 2.08 23.48
C VAL A 54 0.82 2.33 22.39
N GLN A 55 1.95 1.62 22.42
CA GLN A 55 2.98 1.72 21.38
C GLN A 55 2.45 1.21 20.03
N GLY A 56 1.68 0.12 20.04
CA GLY A 56 1.04 -0.39 18.83
C GLY A 56 0.06 0.61 18.21
N CYS A 57 -0.72 1.31 19.02
CA CYS A 57 -1.58 2.40 18.54
C CYS A 57 -0.76 3.57 18.00
N ASP A 58 0.27 4.00 18.72
CA ASP A 58 1.13 5.12 18.30
C ASP A 58 1.80 4.82 16.94
N GLU A 59 2.29 3.59 16.72
CA GLU A 59 2.85 3.16 15.42
C GLU A 59 1.76 3.08 14.34
N PHE A 60 0.61 2.46 14.62
CA PHE A 60 -0.47 2.36 13.64
C PHE A 60 -0.93 3.73 13.14
N PHE A 61 -1.18 4.67 14.06
CA PHE A 61 -1.63 6.00 13.69
C PHE A 61 -0.51 6.82 13.04
N SER A 62 0.75 6.66 13.45
CA SER A 62 1.87 7.33 12.77
C SER A 62 1.89 6.95 11.29
N ARG A 63 1.72 5.66 10.95
CA ARG A 63 1.62 5.16 9.56
C ARG A 63 0.42 5.73 8.80
N LEU A 64 -0.74 5.82 9.45
CA LEU A 64 -1.91 6.44 8.82
C LEU A 64 -1.70 7.93 8.51
N PHE A 65 -1.08 8.69 9.41
CA PHE A 65 -0.75 10.10 9.16
C PHE A 65 0.26 10.24 8.02
N GLU A 66 1.24 9.36 8.02
CA GLU A 66 2.27 9.24 7.02
C GLU A 66 1.73 8.92 5.61
N GLU A 67 0.73 8.04 5.49
CA GLU A 67 0.06 7.71 4.22
C GLU A 67 -0.90 8.82 3.76
N SER A 68 -1.34 9.68 4.67
CA SER A 68 -2.20 10.81 4.32
C SER A 68 -1.49 11.92 3.55
N ASP A 69 -0.15 11.89 3.52
CA ASP A 69 0.68 12.80 2.72
C ASP A 69 0.97 12.17 1.35
N TYR A 70 0.14 12.51 0.36
CA TYR A 70 0.27 11.96 -0.98
C TYR A 70 1.51 12.46 -1.74
N GLU A 71 2.22 13.49 -1.27
CA GLU A 71 3.53 13.86 -1.84
C GLU A 71 4.56 12.75 -1.53
N ARG A 72 4.44 12.14 -0.36
CA ARG A 72 5.28 11.01 0.05
C ARG A 72 4.93 9.75 -0.71
N GLU A 73 3.64 9.47 -0.90
CA GLU A 73 3.17 8.36 -1.74
C GLU A 73 3.68 8.51 -3.19
N ALA A 74 3.61 9.73 -3.75
CA ALA A 74 4.13 10.02 -5.07
C ALA A 74 5.66 9.81 -5.19
N ALA A 75 6.43 10.22 -4.18
CA ALA A 75 7.87 9.99 -4.14
C ALA A 75 8.21 8.48 -4.05
N ASN A 76 7.45 7.73 -3.24
CA ASN A 76 7.61 6.28 -3.13
C ASN A 76 7.26 5.57 -4.46
N LEU A 77 6.17 5.99 -5.13
CA LEU A 77 5.79 5.46 -6.43
C LEU A 77 6.88 5.70 -7.48
N ALA A 78 7.44 6.90 -7.53
CA ALA A 78 8.53 7.22 -8.45
C ALA A 78 9.80 6.39 -8.17
N LYS A 79 10.14 6.19 -6.88
CA LYS A 79 11.25 5.34 -6.48
C LYS A 79 11.02 3.88 -6.89
N PHE A 80 9.81 3.37 -6.67
CA PHE A 80 9.44 2.01 -7.04
C PHE A 80 9.47 1.81 -8.56
N ALA A 81 8.94 2.78 -9.32
CA ALA A 81 8.99 2.78 -10.78
C ALA A 81 10.43 2.77 -11.32
N ALA A 82 11.35 3.52 -10.69
CA ALA A 82 12.74 3.56 -11.13
C ALA A 82 13.50 2.24 -10.93
N ILE A 83 13.07 1.41 -9.97
CA ILE A 83 13.73 0.14 -9.63
C ILE A 83 13.08 -1.02 -10.39
N TYR A 84 11.74 -1.06 -10.41
CA TYR A 84 10.97 -2.22 -10.88
C TYR A 84 10.16 -1.97 -12.15
N GLY A 85 9.96 -0.71 -12.54
CA GLY A 85 9.15 -0.38 -13.71
C GLY A 85 9.75 -0.96 -14.99
N GLY A 86 9.00 -1.86 -15.64
CA GLY A 86 9.42 -2.51 -16.87
C GLY A 86 10.38 -3.68 -16.69
N VAL A 87 10.61 -4.16 -15.46
CA VAL A 87 11.38 -5.40 -15.25
C VAL A 87 10.64 -6.57 -15.89
N GLU A 88 11.29 -7.22 -16.85
CA GLU A 88 10.73 -8.35 -17.59
C GLU A 88 10.98 -9.66 -16.85
N GLY A 89 9.99 -10.56 -16.93
CA GLY A 89 10.12 -11.94 -16.50
C GLY A 89 10.98 -12.74 -17.49
N ARG A 90 11.55 -13.84 -16.99
CA ARG A 90 12.44 -14.71 -17.78
C ARG A 90 11.77 -15.36 -19.00
N ASP A 91 10.45 -15.38 -19.02
CA ASP A 91 9.61 -15.86 -20.11
C ASP A 91 9.47 -14.85 -21.26
N GLY A 92 9.87 -13.59 -21.06
CA GLY A 92 9.77 -12.52 -22.06
C GLY A 92 8.34 -12.05 -22.37
N GLY A 93 7.33 -12.64 -21.71
CA GLY A 93 5.91 -12.32 -21.89
C GLY A 93 5.27 -11.60 -20.70
N SER A 94 5.96 -11.54 -19.55
CA SER A 94 5.48 -10.87 -18.33
C SER A 94 6.41 -9.72 -17.93
N ARG A 95 5.88 -8.66 -17.35
CA ARG A 95 6.68 -7.55 -16.80
C ARG A 95 6.03 -6.91 -15.58
N ILE A 96 6.81 -6.22 -14.76
CA ILE A 96 6.28 -5.35 -13.69
C ILE A 96 5.88 -4.00 -14.28
N ILE A 97 4.63 -3.60 -14.05
CA ILE A 97 4.03 -2.36 -14.51
C ILE A 97 3.81 -1.46 -13.30
N VAL A 98 4.48 -0.31 -13.31
CA VAL A 98 4.27 0.74 -12.32
C VAL A 98 3.62 1.92 -13.04
N PRO A 99 2.43 2.40 -12.60
CA PRO A 99 1.72 3.46 -13.31
C PRO A 99 2.54 4.75 -13.31
N ASN A 100 2.57 5.43 -14.45
CA ASN A 100 3.25 6.71 -14.56
C ASN A 100 2.61 7.76 -13.64
N LEU A 101 3.43 8.45 -12.84
CA LEU A 101 3.01 9.54 -11.98
C LEU A 101 2.88 10.84 -12.78
N TYR A 102 1.74 11.52 -12.67
CA TYR A 102 1.55 12.88 -13.18
C TYR A 102 1.84 13.88 -12.07
N LYS A 103 3.12 14.20 -11.88
CA LYS A 103 3.60 15.03 -10.76
C LYS A 103 2.94 16.41 -10.74
N ASP A 104 2.81 17.05 -11.90
CA ASP A 104 2.23 18.40 -12.02
C ASP A 104 0.72 18.43 -11.73
N LEU A 105 0.07 17.27 -11.72
CA LEU A 105 -1.33 17.08 -11.36
C LEU A 105 -1.51 16.43 -9.99
N SER A 106 -0.43 16.36 -9.20
CA SER A 106 -0.41 15.76 -7.88
C SER A 106 -0.09 16.82 -6.83
N THR A 107 -0.71 16.69 -5.67
CA THR A 107 -0.57 17.56 -4.49
C THR A 107 -0.60 16.69 -3.24
N ARG A 108 -0.36 17.29 -2.07
CA ARG A 108 -0.54 16.62 -0.77
C ARG A 108 -1.88 15.90 -0.57
N LYS A 109 -2.95 16.31 -1.26
CA LYS A 109 -4.31 15.76 -1.09
C LYS A 109 -4.86 15.01 -2.30
N VAL A 110 -4.14 15.04 -3.42
CA VAL A 110 -4.55 14.38 -4.66
C VAL A 110 -3.31 13.78 -5.31
N ILE A 111 -3.31 12.47 -5.56
CA ILE A 111 -2.29 11.83 -6.40
C ILE A 111 -2.92 11.38 -7.70
N THR A 112 -2.27 11.74 -8.81
CA THR A 112 -2.72 11.46 -10.17
C THR A 112 -1.72 10.54 -10.85
N MET A 113 -2.20 9.39 -11.32
CA MET A 113 -1.37 8.36 -11.95
C MET A 113 -2.04 7.79 -13.19
N GLU A 114 -1.26 7.11 -14.03
CA GLU A 114 -1.77 6.39 -15.19
C GLU A 114 -2.88 5.41 -14.80
N TRP A 115 -3.92 5.38 -15.61
CA TRP A 115 -4.95 4.38 -15.45
C TRP A 115 -4.47 3.05 -16.04
N VAL A 116 -4.26 2.07 -15.18
CA VAL A 116 -3.90 0.69 -15.58
C VAL A 116 -5.17 -0.15 -15.63
N GLU A 117 -5.41 -0.79 -16.77
CA GLU A 117 -6.51 -1.75 -16.92
C GLU A 117 -6.01 -3.16 -16.57
N GLY A 118 -6.65 -3.79 -15.59
CA GLY A 118 -6.33 -5.13 -15.14
C GLY A 118 -7.38 -5.69 -14.19
N LYS A 119 -7.23 -6.97 -13.85
CA LYS A 119 -8.04 -7.65 -12.85
C LYS A 119 -7.31 -7.63 -11.51
N ARG A 120 -8.02 -7.38 -10.42
CA ARG A 120 -7.41 -7.47 -9.09
C ARG A 120 -7.00 -8.90 -8.80
N LEU A 121 -5.83 -9.09 -8.20
CA LEU A 121 -5.42 -10.43 -7.76
C LEU A 121 -6.37 -11.01 -6.71
N SER A 122 -7.02 -10.17 -5.90
CA SER A 122 -8.02 -10.63 -4.92
C SER A 122 -9.29 -11.23 -5.55
N GLU A 123 -9.55 -10.94 -6.82
CA GLU A 123 -10.72 -11.45 -7.56
C GLU A 123 -10.40 -12.77 -8.30
N HIS A 124 -9.13 -13.21 -8.30
CA HIS A 124 -8.72 -14.51 -8.82
C HIS A 124 -8.96 -15.61 -7.79
N ALA A 125 -10.10 -16.29 -7.89
CA ALA A 125 -10.44 -17.43 -7.04
C ALA A 125 -9.58 -18.68 -7.33
N MET A 126 -9.04 -18.79 -8.55
CA MET A 126 -8.19 -19.89 -9.01
C MET A 126 -7.05 -19.33 -9.85
N VAL A 127 -5.88 -19.96 -9.74
CA VAL A 127 -4.66 -19.64 -10.51
C VAL A 127 -4.55 -20.67 -11.63
N ASP A 128 -4.56 -20.21 -12.88
CA ASP A 128 -4.42 -21.07 -14.05
C ASP A 128 -2.94 -21.19 -14.47
N ALA A 129 -2.64 -22.17 -15.35
CA ALA A 129 -1.26 -22.35 -15.83
C ALA A 129 -0.71 -21.10 -16.56
N GLU A 130 -1.60 -20.31 -17.16
CA GLU A 130 -1.27 -19.04 -17.81
C GLU A 130 -0.84 -17.93 -16.82
N ASP A 131 -1.20 -18.04 -15.53
CA ASP A 131 -0.84 -17.08 -14.49
C ASP A 131 0.57 -17.31 -13.95
N LEU A 132 1.10 -18.52 -14.10
CA LEU A 132 2.36 -18.94 -13.48
C LEU A 132 3.55 -18.02 -13.81
N PRO A 133 3.74 -17.53 -15.05
CA PRO A 133 4.83 -16.60 -15.35
C PRO A 133 4.70 -15.29 -14.56
N THR A 134 3.51 -14.71 -14.53
CA THR A 134 3.21 -13.45 -13.81
C THR A 134 3.40 -13.62 -12.30
N LEU A 135 2.94 -14.75 -11.75
CA LEU A 135 3.11 -15.06 -10.32
C LEU A 135 4.58 -15.24 -9.95
N ARG A 136 5.35 -15.94 -10.78
CA ARG A 136 6.81 -16.11 -10.57
C ARG A 136 7.51 -14.77 -10.55
N LEU A 137 7.21 -13.89 -11.52
CA LEU A 137 7.77 -12.55 -11.56
C LEU A 137 7.39 -11.73 -10.32
N GLY A 138 6.14 -11.80 -9.86
CA GLY A 138 5.70 -11.15 -8.63
C GLY A 138 6.43 -11.63 -7.39
N ILE A 139 6.70 -12.94 -7.28
CA ILE A 139 7.49 -13.52 -6.19
C ILE A 139 8.95 -13.07 -6.27
N GLU A 140 9.57 -13.11 -7.46
CA GLU A 140 10.95 -12.64 -7.67
C GLU A 140 11.08 -11.15 -7.31
N CYS A 141 10.15 -10.32 -7.75
CA CYS A 141 10.07 -8.90 -7.38
C CYS A 141 9.96 -8.72 -5.86
N SER A 142 9.08 -9.48 -5.20
CA SER A 142 8.90 -9.41 -3.74
C SER A 142 10.16 -9.82 -2.97
N LEU A 143 10.88 -10.84 -3.45
CA LEU A 143 12.15 -11.27 -2.84
C LEU A 143 13.24 -10.22 -3.05
N SER A 144 13.34 -9.63 -4.25
CA SER A 144 14.30 -8.56 -4.55
C SER A 144 14.08 -7.33 -3.64
N GLN A 145 12.83 -6.97 -3.35
CA GLN A 145 12.50 -5.89 -2.41
C GLN A 145 13.08 -6.13 -1.01
N CYS A 146 13.01 -7.38 -0.53
CA CYS A 146 13.52 -7.77 0.79
C CYS A 146 15.04 -7.91 0.84
N LEU A 147 15.63 -8.48 -0.21
CA LEU A 147 17.01 -9.01 -0.17
C LEU A 147 18.03 -8.12 -0.90
N GLU A 148 17.60 -7.29 -1.85
CA GLU A 148 18.52 -6.60 -2.76
C GLU A 148 18.38 -5.07 -2.68
N THR A 149 17.16 -4.55 -2.82
CA THR A 149 16.98 -3.10 -3.07
C THR A 149 16.68 -2.32 -1.79
N GLY A 150 16.18 -2.98 -0.74
CA GLY A 150 15.73 -2.34 0.49
C GLY A 150 14.53 -1.39 0.28
N VAL A 151 13.85 -1.47 -0.86
CA VAL A 151 12.64 -0.70 -1.17
C VAL A 151 11.49 -1.68 -1.28
N MET A 152 10.59 -1.64 -0.30
CA MET A 152 9.47 -2.57 -0.19
C MET A 152 8.14 -1.88 -0.47
N HIS A 153 7.29 -2.55 -1.24
CA HIS A 153 5.87 -2.29 -1.28
C HIS A 153 5.25 -2.85 0.00
N ALA A 154 5.06 -1.98 1.00
CA ALA A 154 4.75 -2.39 2.37
C ALA A 154 3.38 -3.09 2.55
N ASP A 155 2.47 -2.98 1.58
CA ASP A 155 1.15 -3.61 1.63
C ASP A 155 0.74 -4.19 0.26
N PRO A 156 1.36 -5.30 -0.18
CA PRO A 156 1.07 -5.95 -1.47
C PRO A 156 -0.21 -6.79 -1.40
N HIS A 157 -1.28 -6.24 -0.82
CA HIS A 157 -2.58 -6.91 -0.82
C HIS A 157 -3.14 -6.96 -2.25
N GLY A 158 -3.98 -7.96 -2.53
CA GLY A 158 -4.52 -8.20 -3.89
C GLY A 158 -5.40 -7.07 -4.46
N GLY A 159 -5.66 -6.01 -3.69
CA GLY A 159 -6.34 -4.80 -4.15
C GLY A 159 -5.41 -3.72 -4.69
N ASN A 160 -4.11 -3.76 -4.35
CA ASN A 160 -3.07 -2.87 -4.88
C ASN A 160 -2.31 -3.48 -6.07
N LEU A 161 -2.55 -4.77 -6.37
CA LEU A 161 -1.91 -5.49 -7.46
C LEU A 161 -2.94 -5.85 -8.54
N LEU A 162 -2.60 -5.59 -9.80
CA LEU A 162 -3.46 -5.82 -10.95
C LEU A 162 -2.79 -6.78 -11.93
N LYS A 163 -3.43 -7.89 -12.25
CA LYS A 163 -3.04 -8.69 -13.42
C LYS A 163 -3.53 -7.96 -14.68
N THR A 164 -2.61 -7.51 -15.50
CA THR A 164 -2.89 -6.94 -16.83
C THR A 164 -2.70 -8.00 -17.91
N LYS A 165 -2.89 -7.63 -19.19
CA LYS A 165 -2.56 -8.52 -20.31
C LYS A 165 -1.06 -8.69 -20.52
N ASP A 166 -0.28 -7.69 -20.10
CA ASP A 166 1.14 -7.58 -20.41
C ASP A 166 2.03 -7.87 -19.18
N GLY A 167 1.44 -8.13 -18.00
CA GLY A 167 2.18 -8.35 -16.76
C GLY A 167 1.42 -7.98 -15.48
N LEU A 168 2.19 -7.76 -14.40
CA LEU A 168 1.74 -7.47 -13.03
C LEU A 168 1.90 -5.99 -12.67
#